data_AF-A0A6A6ALL2-F1
#
_entry.id   AF-A0A6A6ALL2-F1
#
_cell.length_a   1.000
_cell.length_b   1.000
_cell.length_c   1.000
_cell.angle_alpha   90.00
_cell.angle_beta   90.00
_cell.angle_gamma   90.00
#
_symmetry.space_group_name_H-M   'P 1'
#
loop_
_entity.id
_entity.type
_entity.pdbx_description
1 polymer ?
#
loop_
_entity_poly.entity_id
_entity_poly.type
_entity_poly.pdbx_seq_one_letter_code
_entity_poly.pdbx_strand_id
1 'polypeptide(L)'
;MLFKQLIFASMASASCMHGLEMFKRADVAQWGFGPLNGPFNWASLAPANAVCKSGKNQSPINIDSTIGAAPSRPVLDVRDGAVEFENLGTTIEVVVNGTTRYNNADYQLVQFHMHTPSEHHINSEYYPLEVHFVHQRVSDNTQLAVIAFMFELSTGKSDPVISGLSSTVPKIATPGSHETIAKGLDFSGIYSKLKTSQILTYRGSLTTPPCAEGVTFLIVKDALPISVPDFNAIKKVVKFNSRFLQNKLGEPNMLDIAARAGVAA
;
A
#
# COMPACT_ATOMS: atom_id res chain seq x y z
N MET A 1 -6.20 -61.76 -27.14
CA MET A 1 -6.62 -60.33 -27.09
C MET A 1 -5.93 -59.70 -25.89
N LEU A 2 -4.97 -58.81 -26.15
CA LEU A 2 -4.12 -58.16 -25.13
C LEU A 2 -4.96 -57.20 -24.27
N PHE A 3 -4.97 -57.41 -22.95
CA PHE A 3 -5.40 -56.40 -22.00
C PHE A 3 -4.20 -55.47 -21.71
N LYS A 4 -4.26 -54.23 -22.20
CA LYS A 4 -3.31 -53.17 -21.84
C LYS A 4 -3.68 -52.59 -20.47
N GLN A 5 -2.69 -52.53 -19.59
CA GLN A 5 -2.70 -51.77 -18.35
C GLN A 5 -2.91 -50.28 -18.61
N LEU A 6 -3.68 -49.61 -17.75
CA LEU A 6 -3.55 -48.18 -17.47
C LEU A 6 -3.58 -48.01 -15.96
N ILE A 7 -2.38 -48.07 -15.38
CA ILE A 7 -2.12 -47.64 -14.01
C ILE A 7 -2.20 -46.10 -14.05
N PHE A 8 -3.28 -45.54 -13.50
CA PHE A 8 -3.31 -44.13 -13.15
C PHE A 8 -2.35 -43.93 -11.98
N ALA A 9 -1.08 -43.65 -12.29
CA ALA A 9 -0.16 -43.07 -11.34
C ALA A 9 -0.72 -41.70 -10.95
N SER A 10 -1.15 -41.57 -9.69
CA SER A 10 -1.42 -40.29 -9.07
C SER A 10 -0.12 -39.49 -9.10
N MET A 11 -0.01 -38.55 -10.05
CA MET A 11 0.95 -37.46 -9.94
C MET A 11 0.53 -36.64 -8.72
N ALA A 12 1.08 -36.99 -7.57
CA ALA A 12 1.24 -36.09 -6.45
C ALA A 12 2.13 -34.94 -6.96
N SER A 13 1.50 -33.96 -7.59
CA SER A 13 2.13 -32.70 -7.94
C SER A 13 2.38 -32.00 -6.62
N ALA A 14 3.59 -32.19 -6.09
CA ALA A 14 4.17 -31.38 -5.03
C ALA A 14 4.22 -29.93 -5.53
N SER A 15 3.09 -29.26 -5.39
CA SER A 15 2.95 -27.84 -5.68
C SER A 15 3.53 -27.14 -4.46
N CYS A 16 4.79 -26.72 -4.56
CA CYS A 16 5.37 -25.76 -3.62
C CYS A 16 4.42 -24.55 -3.55
N MET A 17 3.64 -24.48 -2.47
CA MET A 17 2.75 -23.36 -2.17
C MET A 17 3.60 -22.09 -1.95
N HIS A 18 3.86 -21.37 -3.04
CA HIS A 18 4.16 -19.94 -3.01
C HIS A 18 2.83 -19.22 -2.78
N GLY A 19 2.50 -18.99 -1.52
CA GLY A 19 1.35 -18.20 -1.11
C GLY A 19 1.77 -16.75 -0.92
N LEU A 20 1.29 -15.86 -1.80
CA LEU A 20 1.21 -14.41 -1.56
C LEU A 20 0.41 -13.71 -2.68
N GLU A 21 -0.70 -14.27 -3.16
CA GLU A 21 -1.34 -13.74 -4.37
C GLU A 21 -2.86 -13.91 -4.42
N MET A 22 -3.57 -12.77 -4.50
CA MET A 22 -4.55 -12.58 -5.59
C MET A 22 -3.82 -11.96 -6.79
N PHE A 23 -2.85 -12.74 -7.27
CA PHE A 23 -1.95 -12.65 -8.42
C PHE A 23 -0.75 -11.68 -8.44
N LYS A 24 0.29 -12.19 -9.09
CA LYS A 24 1.67 -11.73 -9.23
C LYS A 24 1.70 -10.33 -9.78
N ARG A 25 2.56 -9.48 -9.22
CA ARG A 25 3.17 -8.46 -10.08
C ARG A 25 4.09 -9.20 -11.05
N ALA A 26 3.49 -9.70 -12.14
CA ALA A 26 4.23 -10.23 -13.27
C ALA A 26 5.15 -9.14 -13.84
N ASP A 27 6.23 -9.58 -14.50
CA ASP A 27 7.26 -8.76 -15.16
C ASP A 27 6.69 -7.45 -15.72
N VAL A 28 7.14 -6.31 -15.16
CA VAL A 28 6.71 -4.94 -15.48
C VAL A 28 5.17 -4.78 -15.45
N ALA A 29 4.66 -4.17 -14.39
CA ALA A 29 3.22 -3.96 -14.21
C ALA A 29 2.54 -3.43 -15.50
N GLN A 30 1.53 -4.15 -15.99
CA GLN A 30 0.68 -3.75 -17.12
C GLN A 30 -0.17 -2.51 -16.80
N TRP A 31 -0.11 -2.03 -15.55
CA TRP A 31 -0.73 -0.82 -15.05
C TRP A 31 0.33 0.09 -14.44
N GLY A 32 0.04 1.39 -14.35
CA GLY A 32 0.89 2.38 -13.73
C GLY A 32 0.11 3.63 -13.40
N PHE A 33 0.72 4.80 -13.59
CA PHE A 33 0.11 6.11 -13.33
C PHE A 33 0.21 7.05 -14.54
N GLY A 34 0.41 6.48 -15.73
CA GLY A 34 0.42 7.22 -16.99
C GLY A 34 -0.98 7.47 -17.56
N PRO A 35 -1.09 8.14 -18.72
CA PRO A 35 -2.38 8.55 -19.27
C PRO A 35 -3.32 7.38 -19.61
N LEU A 36 -2.79 6.30 -20.20
CA LEU A 36 -3.60 5.17 -20.69
C LEU A 36 -3.54 3.93 -19.78
N ASN A 37 -2.52 3.81 -18.94
CA ASN A 37 -2.38 2.71 -17.98
C ASN A 37 -2.58 3.16 -16.53
N GLY A 38 -3.09 4.39 -16.33
CA GLY A 38 -3.29 5.03 -15.03
C GLY A 38 -4.65 4.82 -14.37
N PRO A 39 -4.85 5.40 -13.17
CA PRO A 39 -6.06 5.27 -12.36
C PRO A 39 -7.39 5.44 -13.08
N PHE A 40 -7.47 6.37 -14.05
CA PHE A 40 -8.69 6.61 -14.84
C PHE A 40 -9.07 5.44 -15.74
N ASN A 41 -8.10 4.58 -16.11
CA ASN A 41 -8.31 3.49 -17.05
C ASN A 41 -8.03 2.09 -16.46
N TRP A 42 -7.64 1.98 -15.18
CA TRP A 42 -7.30 0.68 -14.56
C TRP A 42 -8.39 -0.38 -14.73
N ALA A 43 -9.66 0.00 -14.62
CA ALA A 43 -10.79 -0.91 -14.79
C ALA A 43 -10.93 -1.49 -16.20
N SER A 44 -10.35 -0.85 -17.21
CA SER A 44 -10.35 -1.33 -18.59
C SER A 44 -9.16 -2.24 -18.90
N LEU A 45 -8.12 -2.25 -18.04
CA LEU A 45 -6.91 -3.03 -18.28
C LEU A 45 -7.13 -4.53 -18.03
N ALA A 46 -8.03 -4.89 -17.11
CA ALA A 46 -8.39 -6.27 -16.84
C ALA A 46 -9.77 -6.38 -16.18
N PRO A 47 -10.55 -7.45 -16.44
CA PRO A 47 -11.85 -7.67 -15.79
C PRO A 47 -11.78 -7.66 -14.25
N ALA A 48 -10.70 -8.18 -13.67
CA ALA A 48 -10.47 -8.19 -12.24
C ALA A 48 -10.44 -6.78 -11.60
N ASN A 49 -10.14 -5.75 -12.40
CA ASN A 49 -10.05 -4.36 -11.94
C ASN A 49 -11.38 -3.62 -11.99
N ALA A 50 -12.50 -4.29 -12.28
CA ALA A 50 -13.81 -3.64 -12.44
C ALA A 50 -14.19 -2.76 -11.24
N VAL A 51 -13.81 -3.19 -10.02
CA VAL A 51 -14.06 -2.45 -8.78
C VAL A 51 -13.39 -1.07 -8.77
N CYS A 52 -12.28 -0.88 -9.48
CA CYS A 52 -11.63 0.42 -9.58
C CYS A 52 -12.53 1.55 -10.14
N LYS A 53 -13.57 1.22 -10.93
CA LYS A 53 -14.54 2.20 -11.48
C LYS A 53 -15.95 2.10 -10.91
N SER A 54 -16.28 1.04 -10.16
CA SER A 54 -17.64 0.80 -9.67
C SER A 54 -17.74 0.72 -8.15
N GLY A 55 -16.61 0.56 -7.45
CA GLY A 55 -16.54 0.50 -6.00
C GLY A 55 -16.99 1.81 -5.36
N LYS A 56 -17.71 1.70 -4.24
CA LYS A 56 -18.30 2.83 -3.48
C LYS A 56 -17.51 3.19 -2.23
N ASN A 57 -16.55 2.37 -1.84
CA ASN A 57 -15.68 2.56 -0.68
C ASN A 57 -14.22 2.50 -1.15
N GLN A 58 -13.90 3.30 -2.15
CA GLN A 58 -12.57 3.34 -2.75
C GLN A 58 -11.65 4.27 -1.98
N SER A 59 -10.35 3.93 -2.01
CA SER A 59 -9.25 4.72 -1.44
C SER A 59 -8.33 5.24 -2.55
N PRO A 60 -7.61 6.34 -2.32
CA PRO A 60 -7.59 7.17 -1.10
C PRO A 60 -8.78 8.12 -0.99
N ILE A 61 -8.98 8.74 0.17
CA ILE A 61 -10.01 9.77 0.39
C ILE A 61 -9.43 11.00 1.09
N ASN A 62 -10.18 12.11 1.05
CA ASN A 62 -9.91 13.23 1.93
C ASN A 62 -10.33 12.87 3.37
N ILE A 63 -9.41 13.03 4.31
CA ILE A 63 -9.62 12.77 5.73
C ILE A 63 -10.03 14.08 6.40
N ASP A 64 -11.32 14.21 6.71
CA ASP A 64 -11.91 15.39 7.36
C ASP A 64 -12.70 14.99 8.62
N SER A 65 -13.51 15.92 9.14
CA SER A 65 -14.32 15.71 10.35
C SER A 65 -15.33 14.57 10.27
N THR A 66 -15.62 14.03 9.07
CA THR A 66 -16.52 12.89 8.91
C THR A 66 -15.85 11.55 9.25
N ILE A 67 -14.51 11.52 9.32
CA ILE A 67 -13.76 10.30 9.65
C ILE A 67 -13.51 10.24 11.15
N GLY A 68 -14.02 9.17 11.77
CA GLY A 68 -13.93 8.96 13.22
C GLY A 68 -12.54 8.54 13.70
N ALA A 69 -12.30 8.72 15.00
CA ALA A 69 -11.11 8.20 15.66
C ALA A 69 -11.12 6.67 15.72
N ALA A 70 -9.94 6.07 15.65
CA ALA A 70 -9.79 4.62 15.83
C ALA A 70 -10.23 4.21 17.25
N PRO A 71 -11.02 3.12 17.41
CA PRO A 71 -11.54 2.66 18.70
C PRO A 71 -10.44 2.16 19.66
N SER A 72 -9.27 1.84 19.13
CA SER A 72 -8.08 1.44 19.89
C SER A 72 -6.82 1.91 19.15
N ARG A 73 -5.70 2.08 19.85
CA ARG A 73 -4.41 2.30 19.18
C ARG A 73 -3.84 0.96 18.70
N PRO A 74 -3.30 0.87 17.47
CA PRO A 74 -2.60 -0.33 17.04
C PRO A 74 -1.30 -0.49 17.84
N VAL A 75 -1.00 -1.71 18.24
CA VAL A 75 0.27 -2.06 18.87
C VAL A 75 1.11 -2.82 17.85
N LEU A 76 2.01 -2.09 17.20
CA LEU A 76 2.93 -2.62 16.19
C LEU A 76 4.24 -3.06 16.85
N ASP A 77 4.70 -4.25 16.47
CA ASP A 77 6.00 -4.80 16.86
C ASP A 77 6.71 -5.33 15.60
N VAL A 78 7.67 -4.58 15.09
CA VAL A 78 8.45 -4.95 13.91
C VAL A 78 9.61 -5.83 14.33
N ARG A 79 9.81 -6.95 13.63
CA ARG A 79 10.90 -7.88 13.92
C ARG A 79 12.24 -7.26 13.54
N ASP A 80 13.19 -7.29 14.48
CA ASP A 80 14.57 -6.90 14.23
C ASP A 80 15.24 -7.82 13.20
N GLY A 81 16.09 -7.24 12.36
CA GLY A 81 16.94 -7.97 11.42
C GLY A 81 17.02 -7.34 10.04
N ALA A 82 17.68 -8.04 9.13
CA ALA A 82 17.80 -7.62 7.75
C ALA A 82 16.43 -7.48 7.07
N VAL A 83 16.31 -6.50 6.19
CA VAL A 83 15.12 -6.28 5.35
C VAL A 83 15.52 -6.19 3.89
N GLU A 84 14.62 -6.59 3.00
CA GLU A 84 14.80 -6.42 1.55
C GLU A 84 14.13 -5.12 1.11
N PHE A 85 14.83 -4.31 0.33
CA PHE A 85 14.31 -3.08 -0.24
C PHE A 85 14.28 -3.17 -1.76
N GLU A 86 13.10 -3.05 -2.35
CA GLU A 86 12.85 -3.39 -3.74
C GLU A 86 12.21 -2.24 -4.52
N ASN A 87 12.52 -2.14 -5.80
CA ASN A 87 11.81 -1.28 -6.74
C ASN A 87 10.89 -2.12 -7.61
N LEU A 88 9.59 -2.05 -7.36
CA LEU A 88 8.59 -2.82 -8.08
C LEU A 88 8.16 -2.16 -9.41
N GLY A 89 8.76 -1.03 -9.77
CA GLY A 89 8.41 -0.23 -10.95
C GLY A 89 7.18 0.67 -10.78
N THR A 90 6.27 0.33 -9.88
CA THR A 90 5.09 1.15 -9.51
C THR A 90 5.21 1.76 -8.11
N THR A 91 6.13 1.26 -7.30
CA THR A 91 6.50 1.79 -5.98
C THR A 91 7.87 1.25 -5.60
N ILE A 92 8.48 1.82 -4.58
CA ILE A 92 9.52 1.16 -3.79
C ILE A 92 8.90 0.58 -2.52
N GLU A 93 9.34 -0.60 -2.12
CA GLU A 93 8.75 -1.41 -1.05
C GLU A 93 9.85 -2.04 -0.20
N VAL A 94 9.64 -2.09 1.11
CA VAL A 94 10.47 -2.83 2.04
C VAL A 94 9.69 -4.04 2.53
N VAL A 95 10.22 -5.23 2.26
CA VAL A 95 9.70 -6.49 2.79
C VAL A 95 10.18 -6.63 4.23
N VAL A 96 9.24 -6.61 5.17
CA VAL A 96 9.54 -6.63 6.60
C VAL A 96 8.45 -7.39 7.37
N ASN A 97 8.87 -8.15 8.36
CA ASN A 97 7.98 -8.95 9.19
C ASN A 97 7.74 -8.28 10.54
N GLY A 98 6.54 -8.44 11.09
CA GLY A 98 6.18 -7.95 12.40
C GLY A 98 4.76 -8.33 12.77
N THR A 99 4.32 -7.99 13.97
CA THR A 99 2.95 -8.21 14.41
C THR A 99 2.26 -6.89 14.68
N THR A 100 0.94 -6.88 14.55
CA THR A 100 0.11 -5.75 14.97
C THR A 100 -1.15 -6.25 15.63
N ARG A 101 -1.41 -5.81 16.86
CA ARG A 101 -2.71 -6.00 17.50
C ARG A 101 -3.54 -4.73 17.39
N TYR A 102 -4.75 -4.86 16.84
CA TYR A 102 -5.67 -3.74 16.66
C TYR A 102 -7.12 -4.23 16.77
N ASN A 103 -7.94 -3.52 17.55
CA ASN A 103 -9.37 -3.76 17.69
C ASN A 103 -9.73 -5.26 17.90
N ASN A 104 -9.07 -5.88 18.88
CA ASN A 104 -9.20 -7.29 19.23
C ASN A 104 -8.80 -8.32 18.16
N ALA A 105 -8.16 -7.91 17.07
CA ALA A 105 -7.62 -8.80 16.04
C ALA A 105 -6.09 -8.70 15.95
N ASP A 106 -5.48 -9.83 15.56
CA ASP A 106 -4.06 -9.94 15.30
C ASP A 106 -3.79 -9.91 13.80
N TYR A 107 -2.77 -9.15 13.43
CA TYR A 107 -2.31 -8.98 12.06
C TYR A 107 -0.81 -9.23 11.97
N GLN A 108 -0.38 -9.73 10.83
CA GLN A 108 1.00 -9.87 10.42
C GLN A 108 1.37 -8.68 9.53
N LEU A 109 2.39 -7.89 9.91
CA LEU A 109 3.03 -6.94 9.01
C LEU A 109 3.79 -7.73 7.93
N VAL A 110 3.59 -7.37 6.67
CA VAL A 110 4.21 -8.06 5.52
C VAL A 110 5.15 -7.16 4.72
N GLN A 111 4.84 -5.87 4.63
CA GLN A 111 5.68 -4.87 3.97
C GLN A 111 5.27 -3.46 4.38
N PHE A 112 6.12 -2.49 4.03
CA PHE A 112 5.66 -1.13 3.81
C PHE A 112 6.17 -0.57 2.49
N HIS A 113 5.42 0.37 1.91
CA HIS A 113 5.75 0.99 0.63
C HIS A 113 5.40 2.48 0.62
N MET A 114 5.85 3.18 -0.43
CA MET A 114 5.88 4.64 -0.47
C MET A 114 5.11 5.22 -1.65
N HIS A 115 4.37 6.30 -1.39
CA HIS A 115 3.70 7.10 -2.40
C HIS A 115 4.23 8.53 -2.42
N THR A 116 4.50 9.06 -3.61
CA THR A 116 4.84 10.48 -3.80
C THR A 116 4.04 11.09 -4.96
N PRO A 117 3.21 12.13 -4.68
CA PRO A 117 2.86 12.69 -3.36
C PRO A 117 2.07 11.71 -2.46
N SER A 118 1.57 12.16 -1.31
CA SER A 118 0.59 11.37 -0.53
C SER A 118 -0.64 11.06 -1.38
N GLU A 119 -1.25 9.91 -1.13
CA GLU A 119 -2.51 9.51 -1.74
C GLU A 119 -3.68 10.13 -0.98
N HIS A 120 -3.67 10.03 0.35
CA HIS A 120 -4.66 10.70 1.18
C HIS A 120 -4.32 12.18 1.34
N HIS A 121 -5.37 12.96 1.56
CA HIS A 121 -5.27 14.33 2.02
C HIS A 121 -5.84 14.41 3.45
N ILE A 122 -5.34 15.32 4.27
CA ILE A 122 -5.91 15.63 5.59
C ILE A 122 -6.45 17.05 5.53
N ASN A 123 -7.76 17.22 5.71
CA ASN A 123 -8.44 18.51 5.54
C ASN A 123 -8.10 19.19 4.20
N SER A 124 -8.04 18.40 3.12
CA SER A 124 -7.67 18.78 1.75
C SER A 124 -6.18 19.08 1.52
N GLU A 125 -5.35 19.06 2.55
CA GLU A 125 -3.89 19.18 2.43
C GLU A 125 -3.26 17.84 2.05
N TYR A 126 -2.48 17.83 0.97
CA TYR A 126 -1.66 16.68 0.59
C TYR A 126 -0.25 16.85 1.17
N TYR A 127 0.48 15.74 1.29
CA TYR A 127 1.83 15.69 1.80
C TYR A 127 2.83 15.26 0.71
N PRO A 128 4.12 15.62 0.83
CA PRO A 128 5.17 15.17 -0.08
C PRO A 128 5.29 13.65 -0.24
N LEU A 129 5.08 12.91 0.86
CA LEU A 129 5.26 11.46 0.91
C LEU A 129 4.23 10.83 1.86
N GLU A 130 3.71 9.67 1.47
CA GLU A 130 2.90 8.80 2.33
C GLU A 130 3.49 7.38 2.35
N VAL A 131 3.53 6.76 3.52
CA VAL A 131 4.04 5.40 3.70
C VAL A 131 2.95 4.50 4.24
N HIS A 132 2.66 3.42 3.51
CA HIS A 132 1.66 2.42 3.88
C HIS A 132 2.35 1.19 4.48
N PHE A 133 2.09 0.92 5.75
CA PHE A 133 2.43 -0.36 6.39
C PHE A 133 1.26 -1.33 6.20
N VAL A 134 1.47 -2.41 5.46
CA VAL A 134 0.41 -3.35 5.08
C VAL A 134 0.43 -4.57 5.99
N HIS A 135 -0.73 -4.89 6.55
CA HIS A 135 -0.90 -5.98 7.50
C HIS A 135 -2.00 -6.92 7.04
N GLN A 136 -1.77 -8.23 7.19
CA GLN A 136 -2.73 -9.29 6.90
C GLN A 136 -3.29 -9.84 8.21
N ARG A 137 -4.61 -9.98 8.31
CA ARG A 137 -5.22 -10.54 9.52
C ARG A 137 -4.87 -12.02 9.65
N VAL A 138 -4.40 -12.42 10.84
CA VAL A 138 -3.92 -13.79 11.08
C VAL A 138 -5.01 -14.85 10.91
N SER A 139 -6.25 -14.52 11.28
CA SER A 139 -7.39 -15.45 11.18
C SER A 139 -8.03 -15.50 9.79
N ASP A 140 -7.74 -14.53 8.93
CA ASP A 140 -8.25 -14.45 7.56
C ASP A 140 -7.36 -13.50 6.75
N ASN A 141 -6.39 -14.07 6.02
CA ASN A 141 -5.38 -13.29 5.31
C ASN A 141 -5.94 -12.43 4.15
N THR A 142 -7.22 -12.60 3.80
CA THR A 142 -7.91 -11.73 2.84
C THR A 142 -8.31 -10.38 3.44
N GLN A 143 -8.34 -10.27 4.77
CA GLN A 143 -8.63 -9.03 5.48
C GLN A 143 -7.34 -8.26 5.75
N LEU A 144 -7.26 -7.06 5.19
CA LEU A 144 -6.10 -6.19 5.30
C LEU A 144 -6.36 -5.02 6.23
N ALA A 145 -5.30 -4.62 6.96
CA ALA A 145 -5.21 -3.34 7.63
C ALA A 145 -3.97 -2.57 7.13
N VAL A 146 -4.14 -1.28 6.86
CA VAL A 146 -3.05 -0.39 6.43
C VAL A 146 -2.90 0.71 7.45
N ILE A 147 -1.70 0.87 8.00
CA ILE A 147 -1.34 2.04 8.79
C ILE A 147 -0.62 3.02 7.86
N ALA A 148 -1.21 4.19 7.64
CA ALA A 148 -0.68 5.20 6.74
C ALA A 148 -0.04 6.34 7.54
N PHE A 149 1.20 6.67 7.20
CA PHE A 149 1.96 7.76 7.79
C PHE A 149 2.24 8.84 6.74
N MET A 150 1.90 10.08 7.07
CA MET A 150 2.27 11.24 6.26
C MET A 150 3.67 11.72 6.61
N PHE A 151 4.37 12.29 5.63
CA PHE A 151 5.68 12.89 5.81
C PHE A 151 5.71 14.32 5.28
N GLU A 152 6.18 15.25 6.09
CA GLU A 152 6.27 16.68 5.78
C GLU A 152 7.74 17.11 5.63
N LEU A 153 7.99 18.04 4.70
CA LEU A 153 9.33 18.58 4.49
C LEU A 153 9.85 19.26 5.76
N SER A 154 11.09 18.94 6.11
CA SER A 154 11.78 19.49 7.26
C SER A 154 13.15 20.02 6.86
N THR A 155 13.57 21.12 7.51
CA THR A 155 14.96 21.61 7.45
C THR A 155 15.90 20.76 8.31
N GLY A 156 15.35 19.89 9.16
CA GLY A 156 16.08 18.94 9.99
C GLY A 156 16.36 17.61 9.28
N LYS A 157 16.62 16.58 10.10
CA LYS A 157 16.80 15.21 9.62
C LYS A 157 15.45 14.56 9.30
N SER A 158 15.46 13.62 8.36
CA SER A 158 14.32 12.72 8.14
C SER A 158 14.09 11.83 9.35
N ASP A 159 12.90 11.27 9.44
CA ASP A 159 12.61 10.17 10.36
C ASP A 159 13.64 9.03 10.21
N PRO A 160 14.02 8.32 11.29
CA PRO A 160 15.00 7.25 11.22
C PRO A 160 14.67 6.15 10.20
N VAL A 161 13.38 5.84 9.99
CA VAL A 161 12.98 4.81 9.01
C VAL A 161 13.35 5.22 7.58
N ILE A 162 13.22 6.50 7.25
CA ILE A 162 13.58 7.06 5.93
C ILE A 162 15.10 7.21 5.82
N SER A 163 15.74 7.74 6.86
CA SER A 163 17.21 7.92 6.90
C SER A 163 17.95 6.60 6.70
N GLY A 164 17.41 5.48 7.21
CA GLY A 164 17.97 4.14 7.03
C GLY A 164 17.94 3.65 5.58
N LEU A 165 17.06 4.21 4.74
CA LEU A 165 16.89 3.83 3.33
C LEU A 165 17.74 4.69 2.38
N SER A 166 18.13 5.90 2.79
CA SER A 166 18.70 6.93 1.92
C SER A 166 19.90 6.47 1.07
N SER A 167 20.81 5.68 1.66
CA SER A 167 21.99 5.17 0.94
C SER A 167 21.69 4.05 -0.06
N THR A 168 20.52 3.40 0.08
CA THR A 168 20.09 2.26 -0.74
C THR A 168 19.16 2.70 -1.86
N VAL A 169 18.37 3.78 -1.68
CA VAL A 169 17.47 4.31 -2.72
C VAL A 169 18.15 4.45 -4.10
N PRO A 170 19.37 5.01 -4.24
CA PRO A 170 20.02 5.13 -5.55
C PRO A 170 20.43 3.78 -6.17
N LYS A 171 20.66 2.76 -5.34
CA LYS A 171 21.06 1.42 -5.80
C LYS A 171 19.89 0.66 -6.42
N ILE A 172 18.66 0.96 -5.98
CA ILE A 172 17.44 0.39 -6.53
C ILE A 172 16.76 1.29 -7.57
N ALA A 173 17.52 2.10 -8.32
CA ALA A 173 16.96 3.09 -9.24
C ALA A 173 16.19 2.49 -10.43
N THR A 174 16.40 1.22 -10.74
CA THR A 174 15.80 0.54 -11.91
C THR A 174 14.66 -0.37 -11.47
N PRO A 175 13.48 -0.34 -12.13
CA PRO A 175 12.43 -1.32 -11.85
C PRO A 175 12.95 -2.77 -11.88
N GLY A 176 12.60 -3.56 -10.87
CA GLY A 176 13.04 -4.94 -10.67
C GLY A 176 14.32 -5.11 -9.84
N SER A 177 15.06 -4.03 -9.55
CA SER A 177 16.22 -4.11 -8.65
C SER A 177 15.81 -4.22 -7.18
N HIS A 178 16.63 -4.90 -6.39
CA HIS A 178 16.48 -5.04 -4.95
C HIS A 178 17.83 -4.95 -4.26
N GLU A 179 17.82 -4.62 -2.96
CA GLU A 179 18.99 -4.54 -2.11
C GLU A 179 18.65 -4.95 -0.67
N THR A 180 19.51 -5.75 -0.05
CA THR A 180 19.39 -6.12 1.37
C THR A 180 19.97 -5.02 2.27
N ILE A 181 19.19 -4.58 3.26
CA ILE A 181 19.66 -3.71 4.34
C ILE A 181 19.95 -4.58 5.57
N ALA A 182 21.18 -5.09 5.64
CA ALA A 182 21.57 -6.13 6.60
C ALA A 182 21.39 -5.75 8.09
N LYS A 183 21.48 -4.46 8.42
CA LYS A 183 21.33 -3.97 9.81
C LYS A 183 19.87 -3.76 10.22
N GLY A 184 18.92 -3.90 9.30
CA GLY A 184 17.54 -3.51 9.53
C GLY A 184 17.33 -2.00 9.51
N LEU A 185 16.16 -1.59 10.01
CA LEU A 185 15.72 -0.20 10.06
C LEU A 185 15.32 0.19 11.48
N ASP A 186 15.40 1.48 11.77
CA ASP A 186 14.95 2.07 13.03
C ASP A 186 13.51 2.58 12.88
N PHE A 187 12.58 1.97 13.62
CA PHE A 187 11.15 2.31 13.62
C PHE A 187 10.73 3.19 14.82
N SER A 188 11.68 3.76 15.56
CA SER A 188 11.41 4.57 16.77
C SER A 188 10.46 5.74 16.52
N GLY A 189 10.59 6.43 15.37
CA GLY A 189 9.68 7.49 14.95
C GLY A 189 8.25 7.02 14.70
N ILE A 190 8.11 5.89 14.01
CA ILE A 190 6.83 5.20 13.79
C ILE A 190 6.17 4.85 15.13
N TYR A 191 6.90 4.20 16.04
CA TYR A 191 6.38 3.84 17.35
C TYR A 191 5.98 5.06 18.19
N SER A 192 6.75 6.14 18.11
CA SER A 192 6.44 7.40 18.78
C SER A 192 5.11 7.98 18.27
N LYS A 193 4.91 8.03 16.95
CA LYS A 193 3.67 8.55 16.36
C LYS A 193 2.46 7.69 16.65
N LEU A 194 2.58 6.37 16.64
CA LEU A 194 1.49 5.47 17.03
C LEU A 194 1.04 5.69 18.49
N LYS A 195 1.96 6.10 19.37
CA LYS A 195 1.65 6.42 20.78
C LYS A 195 1.05 7.81 20.95
N THR A 196 1.52 8.80 20.20
CA THR A 196 1.27 10.23 20.48
C THR A 196 0.23 10.86 19.55
N SER A 197 0.22 10.53 18.26
CA SER A 197 -0.68 11.13 17.28
C SER A 197 -2.12 10.66 17.47
N GLN A 198 -3.09 11.50 17.10
CA GLN A 198 -4.44 11.02 16.84
C GLN A 198 -4.43 10.07 15.63
N ILE A 199 -5.21 9.00 15.69
CA ILE A 199 -5.35 8.01 14.60
C ILE A 199 -6.82 7.98 14.20
N LEU A 200 -7.08 8.22 12.93
CA LEU A 200 -8.41 8.14 12.32
C LEU A 200 -8.55 6.81 11.58
N THR A 201 -9.76 6.28 11.50
CA THR A 201 -9.98 5.00 10.83
C THR A 201 -11.20 5.02 9.91
N TYR A 202 -11.09 4.31 8.79
CA TYR A 202 -12.19 4.04 7.89
C TYR A 202 -11.98 2.71 7.17
N ARG A 203 -13.05 2.20 6.55
CA ARG A 203 -13.00 1.00 5.71
C ARG A 203 -13.07 1.40 4.24
N GLY A 204 -12.00 1.13 3.50
CA GLY A 204 -11.81 1.54 2.11
C GLY A 204 -11.37 0.39 1.21
N SER A 205 -10.44 0.68 0.30
CA SER A 205 -9.94 -0.27 -0.70
C SER A 205 -8.42 -0.26 -0.82
N LEU A 206 -7.86 -1.22 -1.56
CA LEU A 206 -6.53 -1.04 -2.12
C LEU A 206 -6.52 0.24 -2.99
N THR A 207 -5.43 1.00 -2.92
CA THR A 207 -5.19 2.20 -3.75
C THR A 207 -4.57 1.87 -5.11
N THR A 208 -4.37 0.58 -5.38
CA THR A 208 -3.85 0.03 -6.63
C THR A 208 -4.76 -1.10 -7.12
N PRO A 209 -4.70 -1.46 -8.42
CA PRO A 209 -5.46 -2.60 -8.94
C PRO A 209 -5.22 -3.89 -8.15
N PRO A 210 -6.27 -4.70 -7.86
CA PRO A 210 -7.62 -4.64 -8.41
C PRO A 210 -8.59 -3.69 -7.67
N CYS A 211 -8.08 -2.80 -6.81
CA CYS A 211 -8.85 -1.86 -6.00
C CYS A 211 -9.89 -2.53 -5.10
N ALA A 212 -9.58 -3.74 -4.61
CA ALA A 212 -10.45 -4.52 -3.76
C ALA A 212 -10.83 -3.75 -2.48
N GLU A 213 -12.13 -3.72 -2.17
CA GLU A 213 -12.67 -3.07 -0.96
C GLU A 213 -12.53 -3.96 0.27
N GLY A 214 -12.76 -3.37 1.44
CA GLY A 214 -12.75 -4.06 2.73
C GLY A 214 -11.49 -3.83 3.55
N VAL A 215 -10.54 -3.02 3.05
CA VAL A 215 -9.30 -2.66 3.72
C VAL A 215 -9.58 -1.71 4.88
N THR A 216 -9.05 -2.00 6.06
CA THR A 216 -9.11 -1.08 7.21
C THR A 216 -7.94 -0.11 7.15
N PHE A 217 -8.19 1.18 6.98
CA PHE A 217 -7.16 2.21 7.06
C PHE A 217 -7.07 2.80 8.47
N LEU A 218 -5.84 3.02 8.92
CA LEU A 218 -5.47 3.77 10.11
C LEU A 218 -4.57 4.93 9.70
N ILE A 219 -5.14 6.13 9.66
CA ILE A 219 -4.44 7.35 9.25
C ILE A 219 -3.85 8.02 10.49
N VAL A 220 -2.52 8.06 10.55
CA VAL A 220 -1.79 8.76 11.61
C VAL A 220 -1.69 10.24 11.24
N LYS A 221 -2.41 11.10 11.97
CA LYS A 221 -2.60 12.51 11.59
C LYS A 221 -1.32 13.36 11.61
N ASP A 222 -0.47 13.18 12.62
CA ASP A 222 0.70 14.03 12.78
C ASP A 222 1.84 13.55 11.90
N ALA A 223 2.19 14.33 10.87
CA ALA A 223 3.24 13.98 9.93
C ALA A 223 4.62 13.76 10.59
N LEU A 224 5.39 12.86 9.99
CA LEU A 224 6.80 12.60 10.28
C LEU A 224 7.69 13.54 9.45
N PRO A 225 8.89 13.90 9.92
CA PRO A 225 9.77 14.75 9.13
C PRO A 225 10.44 13.98 7.98
N ILE A 226 10.58 14.61 6.82
CA ILE A 226 11.47 14.17 5.74
C ILE A 226 12.33 15.33 5.26
N SER A 227 13.63 15.10 5.10
CA SER A 227 14.57 16.08 4.57
C SER A 227 14.38 16.25 3.06
N VAL A 228 14.64 17.44 2.54
CA VAL A 228 14.58 17.72 1.09
C VAL A 228 15.48 16.77 0.26
N PRO A 229 16.72 16.43 0.68
CA PRO A 229 17.54 15.45 -0.03
C PRO A 229 16.91 14.06 -0.10
N ASP A 230 16.38 13.53 1.01
CA ASP A 230 15.79 12.19 1.04
C ASP A 230 14.49 12.13 0.22
N PHE A 231 13.65 13.15 0.34
CA PHE A 231 12.45 13.29 -0.50
C PHE A 231 12.81 13.29 -1.98
N ASN A 232 13.82 14.08 -2.39
CA ASN A 232 14.24 14.13 -3.78
C ASN A 232 14.85 12.81 -4.27
N ALA A 233 15.57 12.08 -3.42
CA ALA A 233 16.11 10.76 -3.76
C ALA A 233 14.97 9.76 -4.02
N ILE A 234 13.98 9.69 -3.11
CA ILE A 234 12.80 8.84 -3.25
C ILE A 234 11.99 9.23 -4.49
N LYS A 235 11.64 10.51 -4.63
CA LYS A 235 10.89 11.03 -5.78
C LYS A 235 11.58 10.76 -7.12
N LYS A 236 12.91 10.79 -7.17
CA LYS A 236 13.67 10.49 -8.40
C LYS A 236 13.48 9.03 -8.86
N VAL A 237 13.33 8.10 -7.91
CA VAL A 237 13.13 6.67 -8.20
C VAL A 237 11.66 6.36 -8.43
N VAL A 238 10.78 6.76 -7.51
CA VAL A 238 9.34 6.48 -7.54
C VAL A 238 8.62 7.28 -8.65
N LYS A 239 9.11 8.48 -8.96
CA LYS A 239 8.50 9.46 -9.87
C LYS A 239 7.15 9.95 -9.37
N PHE A 240 6.07 9.31 -9.80
CA PHE A 240 4.70 9.64 -9.43
C PHE A 240 3.91 8.34 -9.35
N ASN A 241 3.26 8.10 -8.22
CA ASN A 241 2.53 6.85 -7.98
C ASN A 241 1.33 7.01 -7.05
N SER A 242 0.63 8.14 -7.14
CA SER A 242 -0.49 8.46 -6.27
C SER A 242 -1.80 8.42 -7.04
N ARG A 243 -2.75 7.62 -6.56
CA ARG A 243 -4.11 7.60 -7.10
C ARG A 243 -4.81 8.90 -6.71
N PHE A 244 -5.66 9.43 -7.60
CA PHE A 244 -6.49 10.58 -7.28
C PHE A 244 -7.44 10.25 -6.11
N LEU A 245 -7.82 11.26 -5.30
CA LEU A 245 -8.82 11.11 -4.25
C LEU A 245 -10.11 10.48 -4.79
N GLN A 246 -10.76 9.63 -4.02
CA GLN A 246 -12.02 8.98 -4.37
C GLN A 246 -13.22 9.74 -3.78
N ASN A 247 -14.44 9.35 -4.14
CA ASN A 247 -15.65 9.96 -3.58
C ASN A 247 -15.78 9.67 -2.07
N LYS A 248 -16.74 10.32 -1.42
CA LYS A 248 -17.15 9.96 -0.06
C LYS A 248 -17.53 8.48 0.02
N LEU A 249 -17.21 7.86 1.15
CA LEU A 249 -17.49 6.46 1.40
C LEU A 249 -19.00 6.18 1.29
N GLY A 250 -19.37 5.13 0.57
CA GLY A 250 -20.75 4.72 0.32
C GLY A 250 -21.40 5.39 -0.91
N GLU A 251 -20.83 6.49 -1.40
CA GLU A 251 -21.33 7.19 -2.59
C GLU A 251 -20.91 6.50 -3.89
N PRO A 252 -21.60 6.74 -5.03
CA PRO A 252 -21.18 6.20 -6.31
C PRO A 252 -19.74 6.59 -6.66
N ASN A 253 -19.03 5.66 -7.30
CA ASN A 253 -17.68 5.90 -7.79
C ASN A 253 -17.65 7.12 -8.73
N MET A 254 -16.61 7.96 -8.62
CA MET A 254 -16.52 9.15 -9.47
C MET A 254 -16.40 8.85 -10.96
N LEU A 255 -15.80 7.71 -11.34
CA LEU A 255 -15.74 7.29 -12.73
C LEU A 255 -17.11 6.83 -13.25
N ASP A 256 -17.92 6.19 -12.41
CA ASP A 256 -19.31 5.86 -12.74
C ASP A 256 -20.17 7.12 -12.87
N ILE A 257 -19.96 8.13 -12.02
CA ILE A 257 -20.62 9.44 -12.13
C ILE A 257 -20.21 10.13 -13.44
N ALA A 258 -18.90 10.18 -13.73
CA ALA A 258 -18.37 10.82 -14.93
C ALA A 258 -18.86 10.14 -16.22
N ALA A 259 -19.02 8.81 -16.23
CA ALA A 259 -19.56 8.07 -17.36
C ALA A 259 -21.03 8.42 -17.67
N ARG A 260 -21.76 9.01 -16.72
CA ARG A 260 -23.12 9.52 -16.90
C ARG A 260 -23.14 11.00 -17.29
N ALA A 261 -22.00 11.69 -17.33
CA ALA A 261 -21.95 13.07 -17.80
C ALA A 261 -22.33 13.11 -19.29
N GLY A 262 -23.36 13.89 -19.64
CA GLY A 262 -23.92 13.97 -20.99
C GLY A 262 -25.28 13.26 -21.19
N VAL A 263 -25.80 12.55 -20.18
CA VAL A 263 -27.20 12.06 -20.12
C VAL A 263 -28.07 12.84 -19.12
N ALA A 264 -27.56 13.96 -18.60
CA ALA A 264 -28.36 14.91 -17.85
C ALA A 264 -29.32 15.63 -18.82
N ALA A 265 -30.58 15.21 -18.82
CA ALA A 265 -31.71 15.96 -19.38
C ALA A 265 -32.33 16.83 -18.29
#